data_AF-A0A833JAE4-F1
#
_entry.id   AF-A0A833JAE4-F1
#
_cell.length_a   1.000
_cell.length_b   1.000
_cell.length_c   1.000
_cell.angle_alpha   90.00
_cell.angle_beta   90.00
_cell.angle_gamma   90.00
#
_symmetry.space_group_name_H-M   'P 1'
#
loop_
_entity.id
_entity.type
_entity.pdbx_description
1 polymer ?
#
loop_
_entity_poly.entity_id
_entity_poly.type
_entity_poly.pdbx_seq_one_letter_code
_entity_poly.pdbx_strand_id
1 'polypeptide(L)'
;MLDFKNENSRNRKSELCLSELMIILLCIHLGDFKSFKSYYMFLIKYFKSEFPNLVSYTRIVELKNTCAVPLLLLLEVISASCDGESYIDSIYLAICHIKSEYIHIAFN
;
A
#
# COMPACT_ATOMS: atom_id res chain seq x y z
N MET A 1 17.52 -26.32 -38.26
CA MET A 1 17.17 -24.90 -38.39
C MET A 1 16.53 -24.51 -37.06
N LEU A 2 17.16 -23.59 -36.34
CA LEU A 2 16.87 -23.28 -34.93
C LEU A 2 15.73 -22.26 -34.84
N ASP A 3 14.58 -22.65 -34.30
CA ASP A 3 13.60 -21.70 -33.79
C ASP A 3 13.82 -21.51 -32.29
N PHE A 4 14.70 -20.56 -31.95
CA PHE A 4 14.74 -19.98 -30.61
C PHE A 4 13.45 -19.20 -30.41
N LYS A 5 12.42 -19.89 -29.92
CA LYS A 5 11.23 -19.25 -29.38
C LYS A 5 11.61 -18.55 -28.07
N ASN A 6 12.14 -17.33 -28.18
CA ASN A 6 12.30 -16.43 -27.04
C ASN A 6 10.95 -15.75 -26.75
N GLU A 7 10.00 -16.51 -26.24
CA GLU A 7 8.80 -15.97 -25.60
C GLU A 7 8.97 -15.99 -24.08
N ASN A 8 10.01 -15.30 -23.59
CA ASN A 8 10.14 -14.95 -22.17
C ASN A 8 9.48 -13.58 -21.89
N SER A 9 8.31 -13.30 -22.45
CA SER A 9 7.48 -12.20 -21.96
C SER A 9 6.80 -12.65 -20.67
N ARG A 10 7.50 -12.44 -19.55
CA ARG A 10 6.95 -12.62 -18.20
C ARG A 10 5.74 -11.69 -18.05
N ASN A 11 4.54 -12.20 -18.28
CA ASN A 11 3.28 -11.50 -18.01
C ASN A 11 3.03 -11.43 -16.49
N ARG A 12 3.93 -10.78 -15.73
CA ARG A 12 3.76 -10.62 -14.29
C ARG A 12 2.97 -9.33 -14.04
N LYS A 13 1.74 -9.49 -13.56
CA LYS A 13 0.95 -8.43 -12.92
C LYS A 13 1.58 -8.04 -11.57
N SER A 14 2.80 -7.52 -11.58
CA SER A 14 3.49 -7.05 -10.37
C SER A 14 3.15 -5.58 -10.16
N GLU A 15 1.86 -5.30 -9.96
CA GLU A 15 1.39 -3.94 -9.69
C GLU A 15 1.04 -3.88 -8.21
N LEU A 16 2.01 -3.39 -7.43
CA LEU A 16 1.73 -2.92 -6.08
C LEU A 16 0.88 -1.66 -6.21
N CYS A 17 -0.31 -1.67 -5.65
CA CYS A 17 -1.21 -0.52 -5.71
C CYS A 17 -0.65 0.66 -4.92
N LEU A 18 -1.07 1.88 -5.27
CA LEU A 18 -0.64 3.09 -4.56
C LEU A 18 -1.01 3.03 -3.07
N SER A 19 -2.21 2.53 -2.75
CA SER A 19 -2.69 2.33 -1.38
C SER A 19 -1.84 1.33 -0.59
N GLU A 20 -1.51 0.19 -1.19
CA GLU A 20 -0.63 -0.82 -0.58
C GLU A 20 0.76 -0.24 -0.29
N LEU A 21 1.32 0.49 -1.25
CA LEU A 21 2.60 1.15 -1.08
C LEU A 21 2.56 2.21 0.03
N MET A 22 1.48 2.98 0.14
CA MET A 22 1.30 3.93 1.23
C MET A 22 1.25 3.22 2.58
N ILE A 23 0.53 2.10 2.69
CA ILE A 23 0.48 1.30 3.93
C ILE A 23 1.87 0.80 4.31
N ILE A 24 2.63 0.25 3.35
CA ILE A 24 4.01 -0.21 3.56
C ILE A 24 4.90 0.90 4.10
N LEU A 25 4.77 2.12 3.55
CA LEU A 25 5.55 3.28 3.99
C LEU A 25 5.06 3.82 5.34
N LEU A 26 3.76 3.83 5.60
CA LEU A 26 3.20 4.21 6.90
C LEU A 26 3.68 3.27 8.01
N CYS A 27 3.64 1.96 7.75
CA CYS A 27 4.04 0.94 8.72
C CYS A 27 5.53 1.02 9.12
N ILE A 28 6.43 1.48 8.24
CA ILE A 28 7.81 1.73 8.67
C ILE A 28 7.93 2.97 9.54
N HIS A 29 7.13 4.02 9.28
CA HIS A 29 7.12 5.22 10.12
C HIS A 29 6.52 4.96 11.51
N LEU A 30 5.53 4.07 11.60
CA LEU A 30 4.92 3.66 12.87
C LEU A 30 5.71 2.56 13.59
N GLY A 31 6.51 1.78 12.86
CA GLY A 31 7.31 0.70 13.41
C GLY A 31 8.67 1.17 13.92
N ASP A 32 9.25 0.42 14.86
CA ASP A 32 10.58 0.69 15.41
C ASP A 32 11.69 0.07 14.53
N PHE A 33 11.72 0.45 13.25
CA PHE A 33 12.72 -0.05 12.30
C PHE A 33 13.76 1.03 11.99
N LYS A 34 15.01 0.75 12.35
CA LYS A 34 16.14 1.66 12.09
C LYS A 34 16.46 1.87 10.61
N SER A 35 16.07 0.94 9.74
CA SER A 35 16.34 1.04 8.30
C SER A 35 15.23 0.43 7.45
N PHE A 36 15.04 1.02 6.26
CA PHE A 36 14.08 0.50 5.27
C PHE A 36 14.42 -0.93 4.82
N LYS A 37 15.70 -1.28 4.78
CA LYS A 37 16.15 -2.63 4.44
C LYS A 37 15.75 -3.65 5.50
N SER A 38 15.90 -3.32 6.78
CA SER A 38 15.48 -4.19 7.88
C SER A 38 13.96 -4.39 7.88
N TYR A 39 13.21 -3.31 7.65
CA TYR A 39 11.76 -3.38 7.50
C TYR A 39 11.33 -4.24 6.31
N TYR A 40 11.97 -4.08 5.15
CA TYR A 40 11.65 -4.85 3.96
C TYR A 40 11.88 -6.36 4.16
N MET A 41 12.94 -6.75 4.88
CA MET A 41 13.15 -8.18 5.24
C MET A 41 12.06 -8.70 6.18
N PHE A 42 11.64 -7.90 7.16
CA PHE A 42 10.52 -8.22 8.04
C PHE A 42 9.21 -8.40 7.25
N LEU A 43 8.95 -7.49 6.31
CA LEU A 43 7.76 -7.52 5.46
C LEU A 43 7.70 -8.79 4.59
N ILE A 44 8.81 -9.18 3.96
CA ILE A 44 8.87 -10.44 3.19
C ILE A 44 8.65 -11.67 4.10
N LYS A 45 9.11 -11.61 5.34
CA LYS A 45 9.02 -12.75 6.26
C LYS A 45 7.61 -12.95 6.79
N TYR A 46 6.90 -11.87 7.13
CA TYR A 46 5.63 -11.95 7.86
C TYR A 46 4.40 -11.50 7.06
N PHE A 47 4.57 -10.66 6.04
CA PHE A 47 3.46 -10.04 5.30
C PHE A 47 3.43 -10.44 3.81
N LYS A 48 4.13 -11.52 3.44
CA LYS A 48 4.13 -12.01 2.05
C LYS A 48 2.77 -12.54 1.61
N SER A 49 1.93 -13.01 2.55
CA SER A 49 0.53 -13.39 2.26
C SER A 49 -0.31 -12.18 1.89
N GLU A 50 -0.13 -11.07 2.61
CA GLU A 50 -0.90 -9.83 2.43
C GLU A 50 -0.45 -9.06 1.19
N PHE A 51 0.83 -9.12 0.85
CA PHE A 51 1.40 -8.48 -0.34
C PHE A 51 1.96 -9.52 -1.32
N PRO A 52 1.10 -10.33 -1.98
CA PRO A 52 1.55 -11.35 -2.91
C PRO A 52 2.27 -10.75 -4.14
N ASN A 53 1.96 -9.51 -4.48
CA ASN A 53 2.54 -8.75 -5.60
C ASN A 53 3.65 -7.77 -5.17
N LEU A 54 4.29 -8.01 -4.02
CA LEU A 54 5.35 -7.15 -3.51
C LEU A 54 6.47 -6.97 -4.55
N VAL A 55 6.74 -5.72 -4.90
CA VAL A 55 7.83 -5.35 -5.84
C VAL A 55 9.19 -5.37 -5.14
N SER A 56 10.26 -5.41 -5.94
CA SER A 56 11.63 -5.46 -5.41
C SER A 56 11.95 -4.23 -4.55
N TYR A 57 12.88 -4.40 -3.61
CA TYR A 57 13.39 -3.31 -2.75
C TYR A 57 13.69 -2.03 -3.53
N THR A 58 14.44 -2.14 -4.62
CA THR A 58 14.82 -1.00 -5.47
C THR A 58 13.58 -0.30 -6.05
N ARG A 59 12.60 -1.09 -6.50
CA ARG A 59 11.35 -0.55 -7.05
C ARG A 59 10.53 0.19 -5.99
N ILE A 60 10.48 -0.31 -4.76
CA ILE A 60 9.80 0.40 -3.66
C ILE A 60 10.52 1.71 -3.34
N VAL A 61 11.84 1.73 -3.34
CA VAL A 61 12.63 2.96 -3.09
C VAL A 61 12.38 4.02 -4.18
N GLU A 62 12.26 3.62 -5.44
CA GLU A 62 11.88 4.52 -6.53
C GLU A 62 10.46 5.07 -6.36
N LEU A 63 9.51 4.21 -5.97
CA LEU A 63 8.10 4.58 -5.80
C LEU A 63 7.83 5.39 -4.52
N LYS A 64 8.73 5.31 -3.53
CA LYS A 64 8.61 6.08 -2.28
C LYS A 64 8.43 7.57 -2.54
N ASN A 65 9.13 8.13 -3.53
CA ASN A 65 9.03 9.55 -3.87
C ASN A 65 7.66 9.93 -4.44
N THR A 66 7.01 9.02 -5.16
CA THR A 66 5.67 9.24 -5.72
C THR A 66 4.58 9.20 -4.65
N CYS A 67 4.80 8.46 -3.56
CA CYS A 67 3.87 8.36 -2.44
C CYS A 67 4.10 9.39 -1.33
N ALA A 68 5.17 10.19 -1.37
CA ALA A 68 5.49 11.12 -0.30
C ALA A 68 4.39 12.17 -0.06
N VAL A 69 3.87 12.77 -1.14
CA VAL A 69 2.80 13.77 -1.08
C VAL A 69 1.48 13.19 -0.54
N PRO A 70 0.93 12.09 -1.09
CA PRO A 70 -0.32 11.54 -0.57
C PRO A 70 -0.18 10.99 0.86
N LEU A 71 1.00 10.52 1.27
CA LEU A 71 1.25 10.11 2.66
C LEU A 71 1.23 11.29 3.64
N LEU A 72 1.89 12.40 3.27
CA LEU A 72 1.91 13.60 4.11
C LEU A 72 0.49 14.14 4.31
N LEU A 73 -0.28 14.25 3.22
CA LEU A 73 -1.68 14.68 3.26
C LEU A 73 -2.53 13.74 4.13
N LEU A 74 -2.34 12.42 4.00
CA LEU A 74 -3.06 11.44 4.81
C LEU A 74 -2.76 11.61 6.31
N LEU A 75 -1.49 11.79 6.67
CA LEU A 75 -1.08 12.00 8.06
C LEU A 75 -1.66 13.29 8.64
N GLU A 76 -1.70 14.37 7.85
CA GLU A 76 -2.27 15.65 8.25
C GLU A 76 -3.78 15.53 8.50
N VAL A 77 -4.53 14.86 7.61
CA VAL A 77 -5.97 14.60 7.78
C VAL A 77 -6.25 13.77 9.03
N ILE A 78 -5.47 12.70 9.25
CA ILE A 78 -5.61 11.86 10.45
C ILE A 78 -5.34 12.69 11.71
N SER A 79 -4.34 13.57 11.68
CA SER A 79 -3.95 14.39 12.83
C SER A 79 -4.96 15.50 13.13
N ALA A 80 -5.55 16.12 12.10
CA ALA A 80 -6.55 17.19 12.22
C ALA A 80 -7.93 16.68 12.69
N SER A 81 -8.22 15.39 12.54
CA SER A 81 -9.49 14.78 12.97
C SER A 81 -9.55 14.54 14.49
N CYS A 82 -8.46 14.77 15.22
CA CYS A 82 -8.37 14.55 16.66
C CYS A 82 -8.96 15.69 17.51
N ASP A 83 -9.35 16.82 16.92
CA ASP A 83 -9.78 18.03 17.65
C ASP A 83 -11.30 18.14 17.89
N GLY A 84 -12.09 17.11 17.55
CA GLY A 84 -13.49 17.05 17.97
C GLY A 84 -14.27 15.87 17.37
N GLU A 85 -14.63 14.89 18.21
CA GLU A 85 -15.63 13.81 18.03
C GLU A 85 -16.10 13.56 16.57
N SER A 86 -15.18 13.18 15.68
CA SER A 86 -15.54 12.72 14.34
C SER A 86 -15.61 11.20 14.36
N TYR A 87 -16.83 10.65 14.38
CA TYR A 87 -17.08 9.24 14.14
C TYR A 87 -16.43 8.83 12.82
N ILE A 88 -15.43 7.95 12.91
CA ILE A 88 -14.69 7.44 11.75
C ILE A 88 -15.61 6.46 11.02
N ASP A 89 -16.59 6.96 10.29
CA ASP A 89 -17.14 6.19 9.18
C ASP A 89 -16.04 6.15 8.11
N SER A 90 -15.76 4.93 7.63
CA SER A 90 -14.72 4.55 6.68
C SER A 90 -14.07 5.75 5.96
N ILE A 91 -12.85 6.13 6.34
CA ILE A 91 -12.11 7.19 5.63
C ILE A 91 -12.11 6.79 4.16
N TYR A 92 -12.87 7.52 3.35
CA TYR A 92 -12.90 7.36 1.89
C TYR A 92 -11.53 7.82 1.37
N LEU A 93 -10.53 6.97 1.54
CA LEU A 93 -9.27 7.07 0.83
C LEU A 93 -9.64 6.98 -0.64
N ALA A 94 -9.57 8.11 -1.34
CA ALA A 94 -9.78 8.27 -2.79
C ALA A 94 -8.76 7.49 -3.65
N ILE A 95 -8.15 6.47 -3.06
CA ILE A 95 -7.14 5.58 -3.59
C ILE A 95 -7.72 4.19 -3.83
N CYS A 96 -8.87 3.86 -3.22
CA CYS A 96 -9.59 2.63 -3.47
C CYS A 96 -10.72 2.88 -4.47
N HIS A 97 -10.78 2.09 -5.54
CA HIS A 97 -11.93 2.05 -6.42
C HIS A 97 -13.12 1.54 -5.60
N ILE A 98 -14.09 2.41 -5.30
CA ILE A 98 -15.29 2.07 -4.53
C ILE A 98 -16.14 1.12 -5.37
N LYS A 99 -16.10 -0.18 -5.08
CA LYS A 99 -17.19 -1.09 -5.40
C LYS A 99 -18.08 -1.13 -4.17
N SER A 100 -19.09 -0.28 -4.17
CA SER A 100 -20.12 -0.24 -3.13
C SER A 100 -20.89 -1.56 -3.16
N GLU A 101 -20.56 -2.48 -2.25
CA GLU A 101 -21.48 -3.54 -1.86
C GLU A 101 -22.42 -2.93 -0.83
N TYR A 102 -23.72 -2.99 -1.13
CA TYR A 102 -24.81 -2.40 -0.37
C TYR A 102 -24.71 -2.80 1.10
N ILE A 103 -24.27 -1.86 1.95
CA ILE A 103 -24.42 -1.97 3.40
C ILE A 103 -25.92 -1.89 3.66
N HIS A 104 -26.53 -3.03 3.97
CA HIS A 104 -27.89 -3.07 4.47
C HIS A 104 -27.91 -2.36 5.83
N ILE A 105 -28.41 -1.12 5.83
CA ILE A 105 -28.76 -0.39 7.04
C ILE A 105 -29.95 -1.13 7.67
N ALA A 106 -29.70 -1.94 8.70
CA ALA A 106 -30.73 -2.36 9.63
C ALA A 106 -30.67 -1.42 10.84
N PHE A 107 -31.56 -0.41 10.82
CA PHE A 107 -31.82 0.44 11.98
C PHE A 107 -32.80 -0.32 12.89
N ASN A 108 -32.44 -0.54 14.15
CA ASN A 108 -33.37 -0.88 15.23
C ASN A 108 -33.17 0.09 16.38
#